data_AF-A0A7X0QZY0-F1
#
_entry.id   AF-A0A7X0QZY0-F1
#
_cell.length_a   1.000
_cell.length_b   1.000
_cell.length_c   1.000
_cell.angle_alpha   90.00
_cell.angle_beta   90.00
_cell.angle_gamma   90.00
#
_symmetry.space_group_name_H-M   'P 1'
#
loop_
_entity.id
_entity.type
_entity.pdbx_description
1 polymer ?
#
loop_
_entity_poly.entity_id
_entity_poly.type
_entity_poly.pdbx_seq_one_letter_code
_entity_poly.pdbx_strand_id
1 'polypeptide(L)'
;MQISGYCYPIEYEPKSEIYFLRTLACWGWATWSRAWQLYTTDSTYLLQQVTKTDKIKSGFNLDDQANYLLQLKLNYWGELNTWAVKWYATIFLRQGLCLFPKKSLVRNIGHDGSGENCEPNILFNTSTQAYVSLNEDFINEPIIENYEARQSLISYYRDVYNYKVSDKPKIGVLNKLFRRIFNLIKKVLYRLAYSIIPELYEFSKLKALNSSTRHNSYIDDKAVLYPNYRIINSFIGSYTYVSINSIINNATIGKFCSIGPNLICGWGVHPLNSISTSPMFYSTAKQNGYSLTGENKIEETKPIIIGNDVFIGMNVTILDGVTIGDGAVIGAGSVVSKDIPPYAVAYGNPIKVVKYRFSDSTIKRLLETKWWDWDYNKLKKVEEDFFEVDKFLNCSITSK
;
A
#
# COMPACT_ATOMS: atom_id res chain seq x y z
N MET A 1 -25.19 -20.43 -0.27
CA MET A 1 -24.67 -19.14 -0.78
C MET A 1 -23.46 -19.36 -1.66
N GLN A 2 -22.47 -20.14 -1.24
CA GLN A 2 -21.33 -20.55 -2.06
C GLN A 2 -21.24 -22.08 -2.12
N ILE A 3 -20.67 -22.62 -3.19
CA ILE A 3 -20.11 -23.96 -3.24
C ILE A 3 -18.60 -23.86 -3.31
N SER A 4 -17.91 -24.63 -2.48
CA SER A 4 -16.47 -24.77 -2.48
C SER A 4 -16.07 -26.09 -3.13
N GLY A 5 -15.03 -26.07 -3.93
CA GLY A 5 -14.28 -27.25 -4.35
C GLY A 5 -13.09 -27.50 -3.44
N TYR A 6 -12.71 -26.53 -2.60
CA TYR A 6 -11.69 -26.72 -1.56
C TYR A 6 -12.31 -27.18 -0.25
N CYS A 7 -11.63 -28.06 0.47
CA CYS A 7 -11.93 -28.42 1.85
C CYS A 7 -10.75 -28.03 2.74
N TYR A 8 -10.99 -27.41 3.89
CA TYR A 8 -9.92 -27.10 4.85
C TYR A 8 -9.31 -28.40 5.41
N PRO A 9 -8.01 -28.47 5.71
CA PRO A 9 -7.38 -29.65 6.32
C PRO A 9 -7.71 -29.70 7.81
N ILE A 10 -8.99 -29.90 8.13
CA ILE A 10 -9.53 -29.98 9.48
C ILE A 10 -9.54 -31.43 9.96
N GLU A 11 -9.35 -31.62 11.26
CA GLU A 11 -9.51 -32.91 11.93
C GLU A 11 -11.01 -33.19 12.16
N TYR A 12 -11.74 -33.41 11.08
CA TYR A 12 -13.15 -33.80 11.10
C TYR A 12 -13.48 -34.64 9.86
N GLU A 13 -14.07 -35.81 10.09
CA GLU A 13 -14.55 -36.68 9.02
C GLU A 13 -16.09 -36.61 8.99
N PRO A 14 -16.70 -35.84 8.06
CA PRO A 14 -18.15 -35.79 7.95
C PRO A 14 -18.72 -37.15 7.55
N LYS A 15 -19.92 -37.44 8.08
CA LYS A 15 -20.69 -38.64 7.70
C LYS A 15 -21.13 -38.58 6.25
N SER A 16 -21.58 -37.40 5.81
CA SER A 16 -21.96 -37.12 4.44
C SER A 16 -20.76 -36.69 3.60
N GLU A 17 -20.86 -36.86 2.29
CA GLU A 17 -19.86 -36.42 1.30
C GLU A 17 -19.76 -34.89 1.18
N ILE A 18 -20.66 -34.18 1.86
CA ILE A 18 -20.69 -32.73 1.94
C ILE A 18 -21.02 -32.27 3.36
N TYR A 19 -20.79 -30.99 3.64
CA TYR A 19 -21.27 -30.34 4.85
C TYR A 19 -21.37 -28.83 4.61
N PHE A 20 -22.05 -28.11 5.49
CA PHE A 20 -22.20 -26.66 5.38
C PHE A 20 -21.47 -25.91 6.49
N LEU A 21 -20.82 -24.81 6.14
CA LEU A 21 -20.21 -23.87 7.08
C LEU A 21 -20.71 -22.46 6.83
N ARG A 22 -20.73 -21.60 7.87
CA ARG A 22 -20.95 -20.14 7.72
C ARG A 22 -19.66 -19.39 7.46
N THR A 23 -18.74 -20.03 6.74
CA THR A 23 -17.47 -19.45 6.27
C THR A 23 -17.25 -19.85 4.83
N LEU A 24 -16.24 -19.31 4.17
CA LEU A 24 -15.94 -19.66 2.78
C LEU A 24 -14.49 -20.10 2.63
N ALA A 25 -14.22 -20.83 1.56
CA ALA A 25 -12.90 -20.94 0.98
C ALA A 25 -12.92 -20.28 -0.39
N CYS A 26 -11.86 -19.54 -0.74
CA CYS A 26 -11.78 -18.82 -2.00
C CYS A 26 -11.15 -19.65 -3.13
N TRP A 27 -10.82 -20.92 -2.88
CA TRP A 27 -10.20 -21.83 -3.85
C TRP A 27 -11.23 -22.78 -4.45
N GLY A 28 -11.25 -22.86 -5.79
CA GLY A 28 -12.15 -23.72 -6.54
C GLY A 28 -13.63 -23.49 -6.21
N TRP A 29 -14.10 -22.24 -6.20
CA TRP A 29 -15.44 -21.91 -5.73
C TRP A 29 -16.39 -21.57 -6.88
N ALA A 30 -17.69 -21.69 -6.61
CA ALA A 30 -18.74 -21.11 -7.44
C ALA A 30 -19.88 -20.57 -6.55
N THR A 31 -20.77 -19.77 -7.14
CA THR A 31 -21.96 -19.26 -6.48
C THR A 31 -23.10 -19.12 -7.48
N TRP A 32 -24.34 -19.06 -6.98
CA TRP A 32 -25.51 -18.80 -7.81
C TRP A 32 -25.63 -17.31 -8.07
N SER A 33 -26.08 -16.92 -9.27
CA SER A 33 -26.36 -15.52 -9.63
C SER A 33 -27.21 -14.80 -8.58
N ARG A 34 -28.28 -15.44 -8.08
CA ARG A 34 -29.14 -14.92 -7.00
C ARG A 34 -28.39 -14.59 -5.70
N ALA A 35 -27.32 -15.33 -5.38
CA ALA A 35 -26.52 -15.09 -4.19
C ALA A 35 -25.49 -13.99 -4.46
N TRP A 36 -24.89 -13.98 -5.65
CA TRP A 36 -23.90 -12.98 -6.04
C TRP A 36 -24.47 -11.56 -6.09
N GLN A 37 -25.76 -11.40 -6.43
CA GLN A 37 -26.45 -10.11 -6.36
C GLN A 37 -26.45 -9.47 -4.96
N LEU A 38 -26.18 -10.25 -3.90
CA LEU A 38 -26.09 -9.76 -2.52
C LEU A 38 -24.70 -9.24 -2.15
N TYR A 39 -23.70 -9.44 -3.02
CA TYR A 39 -22.34 -8.98 -2.82
C TYR A 39 -22.27 -7.45 -2.80
N THR A 40 -21.44 -6.91 -1.91
CA THR A 40 -21.12 -5.48 -1.89
C THR A 40 -19.62 -5.30 -1.77
N THR A 41 -19.10 -4.31 -2.47
CA THR A 41 -17.69 -3.90 -2.39
C THR A 41 -17.45 -2.85 -1.30
N ASP A 42 -18.52 -2.32 -0.69
CA ASP A 42 -18.48 -1.29 0.34
C ASP A 42 -17.89 -1.85 1.65
N SER A 43 -16.57 -1.68 1.78
CA SER A 43 -15.82 -2.15 2.96
C SER A 43 -16.15 -1.34 4.21
N THR A 44 -16.61 -0.10 4.05
CA THR A 44 -17.06 0.76 5.17
C THR A 44 -18.33 0.19 5.77
N TYR A 45 -19.35 -0.06 4.94
CA TYR A 45 -20.60 -0.68 5.37
C TYR A 45 -20.35 -2.05 6.03
N LEU A 46 -19.58 -2.92 5.38
CA LEU A 46 -19.29 -4.26 5.90
C LEU A 46 -18.57 -4.21 7.24
N LEU A 47 -17.55 -3.34 7.39
CA LEU A 47 -16.81 -3.19 8.64
C LEU A 47 -17.73 -2.69 9.76
N GLN A 48 -18.56 -1.68 9.50
CA GLN A 48 -19.53 -1.16 10.47
C GLN A 48 -20.51 -2.24 10.94
N GLN A 49 -21.03 -3.07 10.02
CA GLN A 49 -21.95 -4.16 10.40
C GLN A 49 -21.25 -5.25 11.20
N VAL A 50 -20.05 -5.66 10.81
CA VAL A 50 -19.27 -6.70 11.51
C VAL A 50 -18.85 -6.25 12.90
N THR A 51 -18.52 -4.98 13.11
CA THR A 51 -18.09 -4.45 14.41
C THR A 51 -19.25 -3.94 15.27
N LYS A 52 -20.50 -4.21 14.90
CA LYS A 52 -21.69 -3.69 15.61
C LYS A 52 -21.79 -4.19 17.05
N THR A 53 -21.36 -5.41 17.33
CA THR A 53 -21.26 -5.97 18.69
C THR A 53 -20.04 -6.88 18.81
N ASP A 54 -19.53 -7.08 20.02
CA ASP A 54 -18.41 -8.01 20.24
C ASP A 54 -18.76 -9.45 19.84
N LYS A 55 -20.03 -9.87 19.99
CA LYS A 55 -20.50 -11.19 19.55
C LYS A 55 -20.40 -11.36 18.04
N ILE A 56 -20.83 -10.36 17.26
CA ILE A 56 -20.75 -10.39 15.79
C ILE A 56 -19.27 -10.34 15.36
N LYS A 57 -18.47 -9.48 16.01
CA LYS A 57 -17.04 -9.32 15.73
C LYS A 57 -16.27 -10.62 15.95
N SER A 58 -16.45 -11.25 17.12
CA SER A 58 -15.81 -12.51 17.48
C SER A 58 -16.26 -13.65 16.55
N GLY A 59 -17.57 -13.77 16.30
CA GLY A 59 -18.11 -14.79 15.39
C GLY A 59 -17.61 -14.65 13.95
N PHE A 60 -17.50 -13.42 13.43
CA PHE A 60 -16.94 -13.14 12.10
C PHE A 60 -15.49 -13.60 12.00
N ASN A 61 -14.76 -13.43 13.10
CA ASN A 61 -13.35 -13.80 13.20
C ASN A 61 -13.14 -15.26 13.66
N LEU A 62 -14.13 -16.15 13.44
CA LEU A 62 -14.13 -17.55 13.90
C LEU A 62 -13.77 -17.68 15.38
N ASP A 63 -14.54 -16.99 16.22
CA ASP A 63 -14.38 -16.98 17.68
C ASP A 63 -12.95 -16.55 18.07
N ASP A 64 -12.53 -15.48 17.39
CA ASP A 64 -11.22 -14.80 17.48
C ASP A 64 -10.00 -15.65 17.10
N GLN A 65 -10.20 -16.83 16.50
CA GLN A 65 -9.10 -17.68 16.04
C GLN A 65 -8.64 -17.38 14.60
N ALA A 66 -9.44 -16.68 13.80
CA ALA A 66 -9.06 -16.26 12.45
C ALA A 66 -8.59 -14.80 12.39
N ASN A 67 -8.27 -14.29 11.20
CA ASN A 67 -7.90 -12.88 10.99
C ASN A 67 -8.82 -12.16 9.98
N TYR A 68 -10.03 -12.67 9.75
CA TYR A 68 -10.96 -12.08 8.78
C TYR A 68 -11.30 -10.62 9.10
N LEU A 69 -11.39 -10.25 10.38
CA LEU A 69 -11.60 -8.84 10.77
C LEU A 69 -10.43 -7.96 10.34
N LEU A 70 -9.19 -8.44 10.48
CA LEU A 70 -8.01 -7.71 10.01
C LEU A 70 -8.04 -7.61 8.48
N GLN A 71 -8.33 -8.69 7.76
CA GLN A 71 -8.46 -8.66 6.30
C GLN A 71 -9.52 -7.66 5.82
N LEU A 72 -10.66 -7.56 6.53
CA LEU A 72 -11.71 -6.59 6.23
C LEU A 72 -11.27 -5.15 6.53
N LYS A 73 -10.54 -4.93 7.64
CA LYS A 73 -9.94 -3.62 7.96
C LYS A 73 -8.90 -3.19 6.92
N LEU A 74 -8.04 -4.10 6.47
CA LEU A 74 -7.08 -3.82 5.39
C LEU A 74 -7.80 -3.47 4.07
N ASN A 75 -8.94 -4.10 3.78
CA ASN A 75 -9.79 -3.70 2.65
C ASN A 75 -10.44 -2.33 2.84
N TYR A 76 -10.88 -2.01 4.06
CA TYR A 76 -11.41 -0.69 4.41
C TYR A 76 -10.34 0.42 4.32
N TRP A 77 -9.11 0.14 4.76
CA TRP A 77 -7.97 1.07 4.69
C TRP A 77 -7.30 1.14 3.32
N GLY A 78 -7.71 0.30 2.37
CA GLY A 78 -7.11 0.23 1.03
C GLY A 78 -5.73 -0.44 0.99
N GLU A 79 -5.29 -1.04 2.10
CA GLU A 79 -4.03 -1.80 2.20
C GLU A 79 -4.13 -3.20 1.57
N LEU A 80 -5.36 -3.70 1.39
CA LEU A 80 -5.66 -4.97 0.72
C LEU A 80 -6.84 -4.76 -0.23
N ASN A 81 -6.81 -5.29 -1.46
CA ASN A 81 -7.96 -5.23 -2.36
C ASN A 81 -8.38 -6.64 -2.79
N THR A 82 -9.14 -7.32 -1.94
CA THR A 82 -9.57 -8.71 -2.18
C THR A 82 -11.08 -8.85 -2.09
N TRP A 83 -11.66 -9.55 -3.07
CA TRP A 83 -13.11 -9.81 -3.07
C TRP A 83 -13.53 -10.79 -1.96
N ALA A 84 -12.64 -11.72 -1.59
CA ALA A 84 -12.96 -12.87 -0.75
C ALA A 84 -13.46 -12.49 0.65
N VAL A 85 -12.77 -11.60 1.37
CA VAL A 85 -13.21 -11.19 2.73
C VAL A 85 -14.50 -10.36 2.70
N LYS A 86 -14.70 -9.57 1.63
CA LYS A 86 -15.95 -8.82 1.41
C LYS A 86 -17.12 -9.78 1.16
N TRP A 87 -16.90 -10.82 0.34
CA TRP A 87 -17.90 -11.86 0.09
C TRP A 87 -18.19 -12.70 1.34
N TYR A 88 -17.16 -13.01 2.14
CA TYR A 88 -17.33 -13.66 3.44
C TYR A 88 -18.18 -12.81 4.39
N ALA A 89 -17.93 -11.50 4.48
CA ALA A 89 -18.76 -10.61 5.28
C ALA A 89 -20.21 -10.60 4.81
N THR A 90 -20.47 -10.59 3.49
CA THR A 90 -21.82 -10.74 2.94
C THR A 90 -22.51 -12.02 3.40
N ILE A 91 -21.82 -13.17 3.30
CA ILE A 91 -22.34 -14.48 3.73
C ILE A 91 -22.61 -14.48 5.24
N PHE A 92 -21.63 -14.07 6.04
CA PHE A 92 -21.69 -14.10 7.50
C PHE A 92 -22.85 -13.23 8.04
N LEU A 93 -22.92 -11.97 7.59
CA LEU A 93 -23.95 -11.02 8.04
C LEU A 93 -25.38 -11.44 7.66
N ARG A 94 -25.53 -12.31 6.64
CA ARG A 94 -26.83 -12.84 6.20
C ARG A 94 -27.13 -14.22 6.75
N GLN A 95 -26.29 -14.76 7.64
CA GLN A 95 -26.41 -16.13 8.12
C GLN A 95 -26.45 -17.12 6.95
N GLY A 96 -25.61 -16.86 5.94
CA GLY A 96 -25.46 -17.70 4.77
C GLY A 96 -24.68 -18.97 5.07
N LEU A 97 -24.99 -20.03 4.32
CA LEU A 97 -24.26 -21.30 4.36
C LEU A 97 -23.47 -21.51 3.07
N CYS A 98 -22.28 -22.07 3.20
CA CYS A 98 -21.41 -22.48 2.12
C CYS A 98 -21.30 -24.00 2.13
N LEU A 99 -21.50 -24.61 0.97
CA LEU A 99 -21.36 -26.05 0.77
C LEU A 99 -19.88 -26.39 0.60
N PHE A 100 -19.38 -27.31 1.41
CA PHE A 100 -18.03 -27.87 1.34
C PHE A 100 -18.09 -29.35 1.00
N PRO A 101 -17.13 -29.87 0.21
CA PRO A 101 -16.99 -31.29 -0.01
C PRO A 101 -16.25 -31.89 1.18
N LYS A 102 -16.51 -33.16 1.46
CA LYS A 102 -15.80 -33.93 2.49
C LYS A 102 -14.29 -33.93 2.27
N LYS A 103 -13.84 -34.17 1.04
CA LYS A 103 -12.44 -34.03 0.63
C LYS A 103 -12.31 -32.98 -0.45
N SER A 104 -11.16 -32.32 -0.50
CA SER A 104 -10.90 -31.26 -1.47
C SER A 104 -10.94 -31.82 -2.91
N LEU A 105 -11.57 -31.10 -3.82
CA LEU A 105 -11.56 -31.35 -5.28
C LEU A 105 -10.47 -30.56 -5.99
N VAL A 106 -9.93 -29.53 -5.32
CA VAL A 106 -8.85 -28.70 -5.83
C VAL A 106 -7.69 -28.70 -4.85
N ARG A 107 -6.47 -28.51 -5.36
CA ARG A 107 -5.28 -28.29 -4.54
C ARG A 107 -4.80 -26.86 -4.72
N ASN A 108 -4.52 -26.17 -3.61
CA ASN A 108 -3.83 -24.90 -3.69
C ASN A 108 -2.31 -25.13 -3.79
N ILE A 109 -1.69 -24.51 -4.79
CA ILE A 109 -0.26 -24.58 -5.09
C ILE A 109 0.37 -23.17 -5.10
N GLY A 110 -0.22 -22.18 -4.42
CA GLY A 110 0.25 -20.79 -4.41
C GLY A 110 0.11 -20.13 -3.02
N HIS A 111 1.22 -19.89 -2.33
CA HIS A 111 1.29 -19.38 -0.96
C HIS A 111 2.47 -18.45 -0.65
N ASP A 112 3.33 -18.17 -1.62
CA ASP A 112 4.48 -17.25 -1.47
C ASP A 112 4.10 -15.77 -1.68
N GLY A 113 2.85 -15.49 -2.05
CA GLY A 113 2.34 -14.15 -2.29
C GLY A 113 2.66 -13.57 -3.66
N SER A 114 3.26 -14.36 -4.56
CA SER A 114 3.54 -13.96 -5.96
C SER A 114 2.28 -13.86 -6.82
N GLY A 115 1.25 -14.64 -6.48
CA GLY A 115 0.10 -14.85 -7.36
C GLY A 115 0.36 -15.88 -8.47
N GLU A 116 1.49 -16.58 -8.43
CA GLU A 116 1.90 -17.63 -9.36
C GLU A 116 1.93 -19.01 -8.66
N ASN A 117 2.13 -20.08 -9.43
CA ASN A 117 2.34 -21.42 -8.89
C ASN A 117 3.68 -21.46 -8.13
N CYS A 118 3.67 -21.88 -6.87
CA CYS A 118 4.84 -22.02 -6.02
C CYS A 118 4.87 -23.41 -5.33
N GLU A 119 5.90 -23.63 -4.52
CA GLU A 119 5.99 -24.86 -3.72
C GLU A 119 4.79 -24.98 -2.75
N PRO A 120 4.24 -26.20 -2.53
CA PRO A 120 3.08 -26.42 -1.68
C PRO A 120 3.34 -25.97 -0.24
N ASN A 121 2.41 -25.19 0.32
CA ASN A 121 2.46 -24.84 1.74
C ASN A 121 1.86 -25.96 2.59
N ILE A 122 2.64 -26.46 3.56
CA ILE A 122 2.24 -27.54 4.47
C ILE A 122 0.92 -27.21 5.20
N LEU A 123 0.68 -25.94 5.54
CA LEU A 123 -0.45 -25.53 6.37
C LEU A 123 -1.81 -25.60 5.67
N PHE A 124 -1.84 -25.51 4.34
CA PHE A 124 -3.08 -25.47 3.55
C PHE A 124 -3.19 -26.63 2.55
N ASN A 125 -2.23 -27.55 2.60
CA ASN A 125 -2.19 -28.72 1.74
C ASN A 125 -3.29 -29.71 2.13
N THR A 126 -3.95 -30.28 1.12
CA THR A 126 -5.11 -31.16 1.29
C THR A 126 -4.99 -32.35 0.37
N SER A 127 -5.42 -33.53 0.82
CA SER A 127 -5.64 -34.65 -0.10
C SER A 127 -6.80 -34.32 -1.05
N THR A 128 -6.64 -34.68 -2.32
CA THR A 128 -7.65 -34.41 -3.35
C THR A 128 -8.44 -35.65 -3.74
N GLN A 129 -9.72 -35.49 -4.06
CA GLN A 129 -10.54 -36.51 -4.71
C GLN A 129 -11.05 -36.01 -6.07
N ALA A 130 -11.31 -36.93 -7.00
CA ALA A 130 -11.68 -36.58 -8.38
C ALA A 130 -13.13 -36.09 -8.52
N TYR A 131 -14.06 -36.64 -7.72
CA TYR A 131 -15.48 -36.31 -7.77
C TYR A 131 -16.14 -36.54 -6.41
N VAL A 132 -17.31 -35.94 -6.22
CA VAL A 132 -18.22 -36.19 -5.08
C VAL A 132 -19.37 -37.06 -5.60
N SER A 133 -19.58 -38.23 -5.00
CA SER A 133 -20.74 -39.06 -5.33
C SER A 133 -21.91 -38.66 -4.45
N LEU A 134 -22.93 -38.04 -5.04
CA LEU A 134 -24.17 -37.72 -4.31
C LEU A 134 -25.06 -38.96 -4.33
N ASN A 135 -25.16 -39.66 -3.19
CA ASN A 135 -26.08 -40.76 -2.97
C ASN A 135 -27.42 -40.25 -2.40
N GLU A 136 -28.42 -41.12 -2.19
CA GLU A 136 -29.72 -40.72 -1.66
C GLU A 136 -29.65 -40.04 -0.28
N ASP A 137 -28.60 -40.33 0.50
CA ASP A 137 -28.34 -39.67 1.79
C ASP A 137 -28.13 -38.15 1.64
N PHE A 138 -27.66 -37.67 0.47
CA PHE A 138 -27.53 -36.24 0.16
C PHE A 138 -28.87 -35.49 0.28
N ILE A 139 -29.97 -36.09 -0.16
CA ILE A 139 -31.28 -35.44 -0.20
C ILE A 139 -31.77 -35.12 1.23
N ASN A 140 -31.26 -35.86 2.22
CA ASN A 140 -31.68 -35.78 3.60
C ASN A 140 -30.69 -35.01 4.50
N GLU A 141 -29.55 -34.53 3.99
CA GLU A 141 -28.59 -33.77 4.78
C GLU A 141 -29.20 -32.40 5.17
N PRO A 142 -29.29 -32.08 6.48
CA PRO A 142 -29.88 -30.82 6.90
C PRO A 142 -29.04 -29.62 6.44
N ILE A 143 -29.71 -28.62 5.86
CA ILE A 143 -29.07 -27.38 5.41
C ILE A 143 -28.85 -26.44 6.61
N ILE A 144 -27.98 -26.87 7.53
CA ILE A 144 -27.57 -26.15 8.74
C ILE A 144 -26.04 -26.14 8.83
N GLU A 145 -25.48 -25.21 9.60
CA GLU A 145 -24.04 -25.22 9.85
C GLU A 145 -23.67 -26.48 10.64
N ASN A 146 -22.71 -27.24 10.11
CA ASN A 146 -22.17 -28.40 10.78
C ASN A 146 -21.29 -27.94 11.95
N TYR A 147 -21.73 -28.25 13.16
CA TYR A 147 -21.10 -27.74 14.39
C TYR A 147 -19.70 -28.32 14.58
N GLU A 148 -19.53 -29.63 14.38
CA GLU A 148 -18.26 -30.33 14.54
C GLU A 148 -17.23 -29.82 13.53
N ALA A 149 -17.61 -29.66 12.26
CA ALA A 149 -16.75 -29.08 11.24
C ALA A 149 -16.33 -27.64 11.58
N ARG A 150 -17.25 -26.84 12.14
CA ARG A 150 -16.95 -25.49 12.61
C ARG A 150 -15.91 -25.52 13.74
N GLN A 151 -16.07 -26.39 14.72
CA GLN A 151 -15.11 -26.52 15.83
C GLN A 151 -13.73 -26.96 15.35
N SER A 152 -13.66 -27.95 14.45
CA SER A 152 -12.38 -28.38 13.87
C SER A 152 -11.74 -27.28 13.01
N LEU A 153 -12.55 -26.45 12.33
CA LEU A 153 -12.03 -25.28 11.61
C LEU A 153 -11.48 -24.19 12.55
N ILE A 154 -12.14 -23.93 13.67
CA ILE A 154 -11.67 -23.00 14.71
C ILE A 154 -10.33 -23.49 15.28
N SER A 155 -10.21 -24.80 15.59
CA SER A 155 -8.94 -25.40 16.03
C SER A 155 -7.86 -25.26 14.96
N TYR A 156 -8.19 -25.59 13.71
CA TYR A 156 -7.26 -25.45 12.59
C TYR A 156 -6.72 -24.02 12.46
N TYR A 157 -7.58 -23.00 12.50
CA TYR A 157 -7.13 -21.61 12.43
C TYR A 157 -6.31 -21.20 13.66
N ARG A 158 -6.70 -21.64 14.86
CA ARG A 158 -5.90 -21.46 16.07
C ARG A 158 -4.49 -22.02 15.88
N ASP A 159 -4.36 -23.21 15.30
CA ASP A 159 -3.07 -23.87 15.10
C ASP A 159 -2.26 -23.18 14.00
N VAL A 160 -2.88 -22.73 12.91
CA VAL A 160 -2.24 -21.93 11.85
C VAL A 160 -1.69 -20.61 12.39
N TYR A 161 -2.42 -19.92 13.28
CA TYR A 161 -1.95 -18.67 13.88
C TYR A 161 -1.02 -18.89 15.09
N ASN A 162 -1.15 -19.99 15.84
CA ASN A 162 -0.21 -20.39 16.88
C ASN A 162 1.13 -20.83 16.28
N TYR A 163 1.13 -21.50 15.12
CA TYR A 163 2.34 -21.79 14.35
C TYR A 163 3.09 -20.49 13.99
N LYS A 164 2.37 -19.39 13.72
CA LYS A 164 2.98 -18.04 13.53
C LYS A 164 3.45 -17.37 14.82
N VAL A 165 3.04 -17.84 16.00
CA VAL A 165 3.38 -17.27 17.32
C VAL A 165 4.47 -18.08 18.05
N SER A 166 4.55 -19.40 17.86
CA SER A 166 5.57 -20.27 18.48
C SER A 166 6.99 -20.01 17.95
N ASP A 167 7.14 -19.39 16.78
CA ASP A 167 8.43 -18.98 16.20
C ASP A 167 8.86 -17.54 16.57
N LYS A 168 8.26 -16.94 17.61
CA LYS A 168 8.69 -15.63 18.13
C LYS A 168 9.14 -15.71 19.58
N PRO A 169 10.40 -15.34 19.92
CA PRO A 169 10.83 -15.30 21.30
C PRO A 169 10.07 -14.19 22.04
N LYS A 170 9.45 -14.53 23.17
CA LYS A 170 8.84 -13.57 24.10
C LYS A 170 9.95 -12.77 24.78
N ILE A 171 9.93 -11.44 24.66
CA ILE A 171 10.93 -10.60 25.32
C ILE A 171 10.28 -9.55 26.24
N GLY A 172 10.60 -9.67 27.52
CA GLY A 172 10.42 -8.66 28.56
C GLY A 172 11.64 -7.77 28.78
N VAL A 173 11.40 -6.71 29.56
CA VAL A 173 12.13 -5.45 29.82
C VAL A 173 13.67 -5.48 30.08
N LEU A 174 14.35 -6.62 30.17
CA LEU A 174 15.82 -6.73 30.41
C LEU A 174 16.72 -6.35 29.20
N ASN A 175 16.16 -5.64 28.23
CA ASN A 175 16.50 -5.83 26.81
C ASN A 175 17.40 -4.77 26.17
N LYS A 176 18.07 -3.88 26.93
CA LYS A 176 18.97 -2.87 26.34
C LYS A 176 20.43 -3.35 26.23
N LEU A 177 20.92 -4.07 27.25
CA LEU A 177 22.29 -4.57 27.28
C LEU A 177 22.45 -5.82 26.42
N PHE A 178 21.49 -6.75 26.52
CA PHE A 178 21.45 -7.97 25.70
C PHE A 178 21.27 -7.69 24.21
N ARG A 179 20.47 -6.68 23.83
CA ARG A 179 20.35 -6.22 22.43
C ARG A 179 21.66 -5.70 21.86
N ARG A 180 22.50 -5.01 22.64
CA ARG A 180 23.80 -4.53 22.17
C ARG A 180 24.75 -5.68 21.87
N ILE A 181 24.82 -6.65 22.78
CA ILE A 181 25.68 -7.85 22.63
C ILE A 181 25.16 -8.73 21.48
N PHE A 182 23.85 -8.99 21.43
CA PHE A 182 23.21 -9.76 20.38
C PHE A 182 23.36 -9.09 19.01
N ASN A 183 23.21 -7.78 18.89
CA ASN A 183 23.42 -7.07 17.62
C ASN A 183 24.88 -7.07 17.17
N LEU A 184 25.84 -7.13 18.10
CA LEU A 184 27.26 -7.33 17.76
C LEU A 184 27.50 -8.73 17.19
N ILE A 185 27.00 -9.76 17.88
CA ILE A 185 27.12 -11.17 17.45
C ILE A 185 26.41 -11.37 16.10
N LYS A 186 25.22 -10.79 15.93
CA LYS A 186 24.45 -10.83 14.69
C LYS A 186 25.19 -10.14 13.54
N LYS A 187 25.87 -9.01 13.78
CA LYS A 187 26.72 -8.35 12.77
C LYS A 187 27.91 -9.22 12.34
N VAL A 188 28.52 -9.94 13.26
CA VAL A 188 29.62 -10.88 12.97
C VAL A 188 29.11 -12.08 12.17
N LEU A 189 27.99 -12.67 12.58
CA LEU A 189 27.35 -13.79 11.88
C LEU A 189 26.83 -13.39 10.49
N TYR A 190 26.29 -12.19 10.32
CA TYR A 190 25.90 -11.67 9.01
C TYR A 190 27.11 -11.45 8.10
N ARG A 191 28.23 -10.91 8.62
CA ARG A 191 29.47 -10.77 7.84
C ARG A 191 30.02 -12.13 7.37
N LEU A 192 29.94 -13.15 8.22
CA LEU A 192 30.32 -14.52 7.88
C LEU A 192 29.35 -15.17 6.87
N ALA A 193 28.05 -14.94 7.00
CA ALA A 193 27.05 -15.44 6.05
C ALA A 193 27.18 -14.77 4.66
N TYR A 194 27.46 -13.46 4.62
CA TYR A 194 27.67 -12.73 3.36
C TYR A 194 28.97 -13.10 2.64
N SER A 195 29.97 -13.65 3.33
CA SER A 195 31.17 -14.19 2.69
C SER A 195 30.98 -15.58 2.08
N ILE A 196 29.90 -16.30 2.42
CA ILE A 196 29.67 -17.70 1.99
C ILE A 196 28.56 -17.78 0.92
N ILE A 197 27.54 -16.92 0.97
CA ILE A 197 26.45 -16.87 -0.03
C ILE A 197 26.15 -15.40 -0.38
N PRO A 198 26.81 -14.84 -1.41
CA PRO A 198 26.59 -13.46 -1.84
C PRO A 198 25.13 -13.13 -2.19
N GLU A 199 24.36 -14.12 -2.66
CA GLU A 199 22.96 -13.96 -3.10
C GLU A 199 21.99 -13.64 -1.94
N LEU A 200 22.32 -14.03 -0.70
CA LEU A 200 21.53 -13.66 0.50
C LEU A 200 21.60 -12.15 0.80
N TYR A 201 22.65 -11.47 0.34
CA TYR A 201 22.75 -10.02 0.39
C TYR A 201 21.66 -9.36 -0.48
N GLU A 202 21.43 -9.88 -1.68
CA GLU A 202 20.41 -9.38 -2.61
C GLU A 202 18.97 -9.64 -2.12
N PHE A 203 18.72 -10.76 -1.45
CA PHE A 203 17.42 -11.04 -0.82
C PHE A 203 17.08 -10.07 0.33
N SER A 204 18.09 -9.62 1.07
CA SER A 204 17.91 -8.62 2.14
C SER A 204 17.63 -7.21 1.60
N LYS A 205 18.21 -6.86 0.44
CA LYS A 205 17.87 -5.64 -0.32
C LYS A 205 16.43 -5.69 -0.86
N LEU A 206 15.97 -6.85 -1.33
CA LEU A 206 14.60 -7.04 -1.82
C LEU A 206 13.52 -6.77 -0.75
N LYS A 207 13.80 -7.06 0.52
CA LYS A 207 12.93 -6.66 1.64
C LYS A 207 12.99 -5.16 1.96
N ALA A 208 14.11 -4.51 1.71
CA ALA A 208 14.26 -3.05 1.86
C ALA A 208 13.57 -2.28 0.72
N LEU A 209 13.44 -2.89 -0.46
CA LEU A 209 12.76 -2.36 -1.65
C LEU A 209 11.23 -2.18 -1.47
N ASN A 210 10.61 -2.88 -0.50
CA ASN A 210 9.18 -2.78 -0.21
C ASN A 210 8.86 -2.03 1.10
N SER A 211 9.71 -1.11 1.53
CA SER A 211 9.50 -0.35 2.77
C SER A 211 9.28 1.14 2.51
N SER A 212 8.04 1.59 2.73
CA SER A 212 7.75 3.01 2.82
C SER A 212 8.46 3.62 4.03
N THR A 213 9.28 4.64 3.82
CA THR A 213 10.03 5.31 4.88
C THR A 213 9.71 6.79 4.95
N ARG A 214 9.50 7.31 6.16
CA ARG A 214 9.26 8.72 6.43
C ARG A 214 10.16 9.19 7.56
N HIS A 215 10.92 10.26 7.33
CA HIS A 215 11.80 10.84 8.35
C HIS A 215 11.71 12.36 8.32
N ASN A 216 11.50 12.99 9.49
CA ASN A 216 11.43 14.44 9.64
C ASN A 216 10.58 15.12 8.54
N SER A 217 9.39 14.58 8.27
CA SER A 217 8.55 15.02 7.17
C SER A 217 7.10 15.14 7.62
N TYR A 218 6.42 16.16 7.12
CA TYR A 218 5.00 16.39 7.36
C TYR A 218 4.21 16.03 6.11
N ILE A 219 3.17 15.22 6.30
CA ILE A 219 2.22 14.83 5.26
C ILE A 219 0.85 15.23 5.80
N ASP A 220 0.15 16.09 5.08
CA ASP A 220 -1.20 16.49 5.42
C ASP A 220 -2.15 15.27 5.42
N ASP A 221 -3.18 15.28 6.26
CA ASP A 221 -4.10 14.14 6.46
C ASP A 221 -4.93 13.82 5.20
N LYS A 222 -5.09 14.80 4.31
CA LYS A 222 -5.79 14.67 3.03
C LYS A 222 -4.86 14.34 1.86
N ALA A 223 -3.55 14.24 2.09
CA ALA A 223 -2.61 13.78 1.08
C ALA A 223 -2.54 12.25 1.05
N VAL A 224 -2.33 11.66 -0.13
CA VAL A 224 -2.30 10.20 -0.32
C VAL A 224 -0.95 9.78 -0.90
N LEU A 225 -0.22 8.90 -0.20
CA LEU A 225 1.06 8.37 -0.67
C LEU A 225 0.91 6.87 -0.94
N TYR A 226 1.11 6.46 -2.19
CA TYR A 226 1.09 5.05 -2.58
C TYR A 226 2.42 4.37 -2.18
N PRO A 227 2.41 3.07 -1.83
CA PRO A 227 3.55 2.39 -1.21
C PRO A 227 4.90 2.47 -1.95
N ASN A 228 5.96 2.12 -1.22
CA ASN A 228 7.36 2.14 -1.65
C ASN A 228 7.94 3.55 -1.82
N TYR A 229 7.44 4.51 -1.05
CA TYR A 229 8.01 5.85 -1.00
C TYR A 229 9.16 5.96 -0.02
N ARG A 230 10.05 6.93 -0.24
CA ARG A 230 10.99 7.43 0.75
C ARG A 230 10.88 8.94 0.83
N ILE A 231 10.36 9.46 1.94
CA ILE A 231 10.15 10.88 2.16
C ILE A 231 11.02 11.36 3.33
N ILE A 232 11.93 12.30 3.07
CA ILE A 232 12.85 12.83 4.08
C ILE A 232 12.87 14.35 4.05
N ASN A 233 12.81 15.01 5.23
CA ASN A 233 12.90 16.46 5.36
C ASN A 233 11.93 17.21 4.44
N SER A 234 10.70 16.72 4.27
CA SER A 234 9.78 17.21 3.24
C SER A 234 8.39 17.53 3.80
N PHE A 235 7.68 18.41 3.10
CA PHE A 235 6.29 18.77 3.36
C PHE A 235 5.43 18.39 2.15
N ILE A 236 4.27 17.77 2.39
CA ILE A 236 3.28 17.47 1.33
C ILE A 236 1.92 18.00 1.76
N GLY A 237 1.35 18.92 0.97
CA GLY A 237 0.08 19.58 1.22
C GLY A 237 -1.16 18.73 0.91
N SER A 238 -2.30 19.17 1.42
CA SER A 238 -3.61 18.51 1.29
C SER A 238 -3.97 18.18 -0.16
N TYR A 239 -4.70 17.08 -0.37
CA TYR A 239 -5.23 16.66 -1.66
C TYR A 239 -4.18 16.36 -2.73
N THR A 240 -2.90 16.37 -2.38
CA THR A 240 -1.81 15.88 -3.23
C THR A 240 -1.72 14.37 -3.12
N TYR A 241 -1.56 13.69 -4.26
CA TYR A 241 -1.20 12.27 -4.27
C TYR A 241 0.20 12.05 -4.82
N VAL A 242 0.91 11.08 -4.24
CA VAL A 242 2.24 10.62 -4.69
C VAL A 242 2.19 9.14 -5.00
N SER A 243 2.36 8.79 -6.27
CA SER A 243 2.35 7.41 -6.73
C SER A 243 3.58 6.62 -6.25
N ILE A 244 3.56 5.31 -6.51
CA ILE A 244 4.50 4.33 -5.98
C ILE A 244 5.96 4.67 -6.30
N ASN A 245 6.88 4.12 -5.49
CA ASN A 245 8.32 4.14 -5.74
C ASN A 245 8.95 5.56 -5.78
N SER A 246 8.32 6.55 -5.16
CA SER A 246 8.83 7.93 -5.17
C SER A 246 9.83 8.19 -4.04
N ILE A 247 10.97 8.79 -4.38
CA ILE A 247 12.01 9.22 -3.43
C ILE A 247 12.04 10.74 -3.42
N ILE A 248 11.59 11.34 -2.32
CA ILE A 248 11.43 12.78 -2.17
C ILE A 248 12.22 13.22 -0.94
N ASN A 249 13.28 14.00 -1.17
CA ASN A 249 14.12 14.54 -0.11
C ASN A 249 14.14 16.07 -0.19
N ASN A 250 14.12 16.73 0.97
CA ASN A 250 14.29 18.19 1.09
C ASN A 250 13.33 19.00 0.18
N ALA A 251 12.07 18.57 0.08
CA ALA A 251 11.11 19.17 -0.84
C ALA A 251 9.85 19.67 -0.11
N THR A 252 9.33 20.81 -0.55
CA THR A 252 7.98 21.28 -0.20
C THR A 252 7.08 21.09 -1.40
N ILE A 253 6.00 20.32 -1.24
CA ILE A 253 5.00 20.05 -2.28
C ILE A 253 3.67 20.66 -1.83
N GLY A 254 3.11 21.52 -2.68
CA GLY A 254 1.84 22.17 -2.44
C GLY A 254 0.64 21.22 -2.45
N LYS A 255 -0.56 21.81 -2.51
CA LYS A 255 -1.84 21.12 -2.47
C LYS A 255 -2.30 20.72 -3.88
N PHE A 256 -3.19 19.73 -3.96
CA PHE A 256 -3.83 19.28 -5.21
C PHE A 256 -2.84 18.82 -6.30
N CYS A 257 -1.62 18.43 -5.95
CA CYS A 257 -0.64 17.97 -6.91
C CYS A 257 -0.87 16.49 -7.28
N SER A 258 -0.57 16.18 -8.54
CA SER A 258 -0.71 14.85 -9.12
C SER A 258 0.67 14.33 -9.49
N ILE A 259 1.25 13.47 -8.65
CA ILE A 259 2.63 13.00 -8.81
C ILE A 259 2.64 11.53 -9.27
N GLY A 260 3.14 11.31 -10.48
CA GLY A 260 3.30 10.00 -11.11
C GLY A 260 4.37 9.12 -10.43
N PRO A 261 4.43 7.83 -10.79
CA PRO A 261 5.32 6.86 -10.14
C PRO A 261 6.79 7.15 -10.44
N ASN A 262 7.66 6.73 -9.52
CA ASN A 262 9.11 6.87 -9.62
C ASN A 262 9.59 8.34 -9.70
N LEU A 263 8.95 9.28 -8.99
CA LEU A 263 9.53 10.62 -8.80
C LEU A 263 10.81 10.51 -7.97
N ILE A 264 11.90 11.15 -8.41
CA ILE A 264 13.14 11.25 -7.64
C ILE A 264 13.55 12.71 -7.49
N CYS A 265 13.79 13.17 -6.26
CA CYS A 265 14.33 14.51 -5.99
C CYS A 265 15.15 14.61 -4.69
N GLY A 266 16.01 15.64 -4.61
CA GLY A 266 16.76 15.99 -3.40
C GLY A 266 17.97 15.08 -3.10
N TRP A 267 18.79 14.77 -4.11
CA TRP A 267 19.97 13.90 -3.94
C TRP A 267 21.28 14.66 -3.73
N GLY A 268 21.22 15.99 -3.69
CA GLY A 268 22.35 16.84 -3.40
C GLY A 268 23.18 17.23 -4.62
N VAL A 269 24.17 18.09 -4.35
CA VAL A 269 25.04 18.70 -5.34
C VAL A 269 26.51 18.41 -5.03
N HIS A 270 27.32 18.34 -6.09
CA HIS A 270 28.77 18.17 -6.00
C HIS A 270 29.47 19.42 -6.57
N PRO A 271 30.58 19.87 -5.97
CA PRO A 271 31.34 20.98 -6.50
C PRO A 271 32.01 20.55 -7.81
N LEU A 272 31.83 21.35 -8.87
CA LEU A 272 32.40 21.07 -10.21
C LEU A 272 33.70 21.83 -10.48
N ASN A 273 33.97 22.88 -9.70
CA ASN A 273 35.11 23.78 -9.87
C ASN A 273 36.18 23.54 -8.78
N SER A 274 36.34 22.29 -8.35
CA SER A 274 37.29 21.86 -7.32
C SER A 274 38.20 20.75 -7.83
N ILE A 275 39.27 20.45 -7.09
CA ILE A 275 40.23 19.37 -7.41
C ILE A 275 39.54 17.98 -7.45
N SER A 276 38.46 17.79 -6.69
CA SER A 276 37.69 16.55 -6.65
C SER A 276 36.21 16.83 -6.38
N THR A 277 35.34 15.96 -6.89
CA THR A 277 33.90 15.90 -6.59
C THR A 277 33.58 15.00 -5.39
N SER A 278 34.58 14.37 -4.78
CA SER A 278 34.38 13.45 -3.65
C SER A 278 34.05 14.20 -2.36
N PRO A 279 32.95 13.86 -1.66
CA PRO A 279 32.56 14.51 -0.41
C PRO A 279 33.56 14.29 0.73
N MET A 280 34.47 13.33 0.61
CA MET A 280 35.56 13.12 1.57
C MET A 280 36.40 14.39 1.81
N PHE A 281 36.46 15.32 0.85
CA PHE A 281 37.28 16.54 0.95
C PHE A 281 36.51 17.80 1.38
N TYR A 282 35.18 17.79 1.31
CA TYR A 282 34.34 18.98 1.54
C TYR A 282 33.15 18.76 2.49
N SER A 283 32.85 17.53 2.88
CA SER A 283 31.71 17.15 3.74
C SER A 283 32.18 16.41 4.98
N THR A 284 31.58 16.74 6.13
CA THR A 284 31.77 16.02 7.39
C THR A 284 30.89 14.77 7.51
N ALA A 285 29.97 14.53 6.56
CA ALA A 285 28.97 13.48 6.66
C ALA A 285 29.51 12.04 6.43
N LYS A 286 30.78 11.90 6.01
CA LYS A 286 31.46 10.59 5.81
C LYS A 286 30.65 9.62 4.95
N GLN A 287 30.17 10.07 3.79
CA GLN A 287 29.31 9.33 2.88
C GLN A 287 29.93 7.97 2.46
N ASN A 288 31.25 7.90 2.33
CA ASN A 288 32.01 6.68 2.04
C ASN A 288 32.69 6.06 3.27
N GLY A 289 32.36 6.51 4.48
CA GLY A 289 32.99 6.13 5.74
C GLY A 289 34.18 7.01 6.16
N TYR A 290 34.68 7.89 5.30
CA TYR A 290 35.82 8.75 5.56
C TYR A 290 35.50 10.23 5.30
N SER A 291 36.17 11.12 6.04
CA SER A 291 36.22 12.56 5.74
C SER A 291 37.56 13.11 6.22
N LEU A 292 38.22 13.89 5.37
CA LEU A 292 39.47 14.59 5.68
C LEU A 292 39.25 16.03 6.11
N THR A 293 38.03 16.54 5.99
CA THR A 293 37.69 17.89 6.41
C THR A 293 36.99 17.88 7.76
N GLY A 294 37.29 18.89 8.59
CA GLY A 294 36.61 19.10 9.86
C GLY A 294 35.32 19.92 9.75
N GLU A 295 34.99 20.44 8.56
CA GLU A 295 33.87 21.35 8.34
C GLU A 295 33.19 21.09 6.99
N ASN A 296 31.93 21.48 6.85
CA ASN A 296 31.24 21.43 5.57
C ASN A 296 31.62 22.66 4.76
N LYS A 297 32.28 22.46 3.61
CA LYS A 297 32.76 23.56 2.76
C LYS A 297 31.73 24.04 1.74
N ILE A 298 30.66 23.28 1.53
CA ILE A 298 29.56 23.64 0.64
C ILE A 298 28.21 23.29 1.26
N GLU A 299 27.17 23.91 0.72
CA GLU A 299 25.79 23.46 0.91
C GLU A 299 25.53 22.29 -0.06
N GLU A 300 25.47 21.07 0.48
CA GLU A 300 25.34 19.84 -0.30
C GLU A 300 23.92 19.54 -0.77
N THR A 301 22.92 20.18 -0.17
CA THR A 301 21.50 19.97 -0.49
C THR A 301 20.80 21.30 -0.60
N LYS A 302 19.97 21.51 -1.62
CA LYS A 302 19.17 22.73 -1.76
C LYS A 302 17.68 22.38 -1.79
N PRO A 303 16.83 23.16 -1.11
CA PRO A 303 15.41 22.85 -1.01
C PRO A 303 14.75 22.90 -2.39
N ILE A 304 13.84 21.97 -2.63
CA ILE A 304 13.02 21.91 -3.84
C ILE A 304 11.62 22.41 -3.49
N ILE A 305 11.06 23.28 -4.33
CA ILE A 305 9.72 23.84 -4.13
C ILE A 305 8.85 23.41 -5.30
N ILE A 306 7.79 22.66 -5.01
CA ILE A 306 6.73 22.30 -5.95
C ILE A 306 5.48 23.01 -5.48
N GLY A 307 4.91 23.88 -6.33
CA GLY A 307 3.70 24.64 -6.05
C GLY A 307 2.46 23.76 -5.90
N ASN A 308 1.30 24.38 -6.04
CA ASN A 308 -0.03 23.78 -5.96
C ASN A 308 -0.54 23.42 -7.37
N ASP A 309 -1.48 22.48 -7.48
CA ASP A 309 -2.06 22.05 -8.77
C ASP A 309 -1.00 21.59 -9.81
N VAL A 310 0.16 21.11 -9.34
CA VAL A 310 1.22 20.66 -10.24
C VAL A 310 0.97 19.22 -10.68
N PHE A 311 1.09 18.95 -11.98
CA PHE A 311 1.12 17.59 -12.51
C PHE A 311 2.55 17.19 -12.85
N ILE A 312 3.02 16.08 -12.30
CA ILE A 312 4.32 15.49 -12.61
C ILE A 312 4.09 14.07 -13.16
N GLY A 313 4.54 13.84 -14.40
CA GLY A 313 4.48 12.53 -15.04
C GLY A 313 5.38 11.47 -14.39
N MET A 314 5.27 10.23 -14.84
CA MET A 314 6.11 9.13 -14.36
C MET A 314 7.59 9.32 -14.68
N ASN A 315 8.47 8.75 -13.86
CA ASN A 315 9.93 8.71 -14.08
C ASN A 315 10.57 10.09 -14.23
N VAL A 316 10.11 11.08 -13.45
CA VAL A 316 10.68 12.44 -13.46
C VAL A 316 11.77 12.54 -12.39
N THR A 317 12.87 13.21 -12.75
CA THR A 317 13.94 13.59 -11.80
C THR A 317 13.95 15.11 -11.64
N ILE A 318 13.97 15.61 -10.41
CA ILE A 318 14.07 17.05 -10.10
C ILE A 318 15.39 17.31 -9.37
N LEU A 319 16.20 18.22 -9.92
CA LEU A 319 17.48 18.59 -9.32
C LEU A 319 17.30 19.53 -8.12
N ASP A 320 18.26 19.49 -7.19
CA ASP A 320 18.29 20.32 -5.99
C ASP A 320 18.22 21.83 -6.31
N GLY A 321 17.41 22.56 -5.53
CA GLY A 321 17.26 24.02 -5.64
C GLY A 321 16.22 24.48 -6.67
N VAL A 322 15.56 23.57 -7.38
CA VAL A 322 14.55 23.90 -8.39
C VAL A 322 13.22 24.30 -7.75
N THR A 323 12.60 25.34 -8.31
CA THR A 323 11.22 25.75 -8.06
C THR A 323 10.31 25.44 -9.26
N ILE A 324 9.23 24.70 -9.04
CA ILE A 324 8.17 24.42 -10.00
C ILE A 324 6.93 25.20 -9.57
N GLY A 325 6.51 26.17 -10.38
CA GLY A 325 5.40 27.07 -10.09
C GLY A 325 4.02 26.39 -10.09
N ASP A 326 3.05 27.05 -9.46
CA ASP A 326 1.67 26.56 -9.35
C ASP A 326 1.07 26.24 -10.73
N GLY A 327 0.32 25.15 -10.84
CA GLY A 327 -0.35 24.73 -12.06
C GLY A 327 0.58 24.19 -13.15
N ALA A 328 1.90 24.09 -12.92
CA ALA A 328 2.83 23.60 -13.93
C ALA A 328 2.61 22.11 -14.24
N VAL A 329 3.00 21.70 -15.45
CA VAL A 329 2.92 20.32 -15.94
C VAL A 329 4.30 19.87 -16.37
N ILE A 330 4.79 18.79 -15.76
CA ILE A 330 6.06 18.14 -16.13
C ILE A 330 5.77 16.82 -16.84
N GLY A 331 6.20 16.70 -18.09
CA GLY A 331 6.03 15.46 -18.85
C GLY A 331 6.86 14.30 -18.29
N ALA A 332 6.39 13.08 -18.53
CA ALA A 332 7.07 11.85 -18.09
C ALA A 332 8.52 11.76 -18.61
N GLY A 333 9.41 11.15 -17.82
CA GLY A 333 10.81 10.93 -18.20
C GLY A 333 11.70 12.18 -18.20
N SER A 334 11.21 13.31 -17.69
CA SER A 334 11.94 14.59 -17.74
C SER A 334 12.98 14.73 -16.62
N VAL A 335 14.04 15.50 -16.89
CA VAL A 335 15.02 15.92 -15.88
C VAL A 335 14.90 17.42 -15.67
N VAL A 336 14.24 17.82 -14.58
CA VAL A 336 14.00 19.23 -14.24
C VAL A 336 15.26 19.82 -13.63
N SER A 337 16.07 20.47 -14.47
CA SER A 337 17.36 21.05 -14.10
C SER A 337 17.35 22.56 -13.86
N LYS A 338 16.19 23.21 -13.99
CA LYS A 338 15.98 24.64 -13.78
C LYS A 338 14.51 24.91 -13.42
N ASP A 339 14.26 26.09 -12.87
CA ASP A 339 12.92 26.51 -12.47
C ASP A 339 11.92 26.45 -13.62
N ILE A 340 10.68 26.09 -13.27
CA ILE A 340 9.56 25.96 -14.19
C ILE A 340 8.50 27.01 -13.80
N PRO A 341 8.15 27.94 -14.70
CA PRO A 341 7.14 28.96 -14.40
C PRO A 341 5.76 28.38 -14.08
N PRO A 342 4.91 29.10 -13.33
CA PRO A 342 3.53 28.70 -13.10
C PRO A 342 2.77 28.45 -14.41
N TYR A 343 1.90 27.44 -14.40
CA TYR A 343 1.07 27.02 -15.53
C TYR A 343 1.83 26.68 -16.82
N ALA A 344 3.16 26.57 -16.77
CA ALA A 344 3.97 26.11 -17.89
C ALA A 344 3.81 24.59 -18.08
N VAL A 345 3.85 24.14 -19.33
CA VAL A 345 3.98 22.73 -19.71
C VAL A 345 5.42 22.53 -20.18
N ALA A 346 6.18 21.75 -19.44
CA ALA A 346 7.59 21.51 -19.69
C ALA A 346 7.91 20.01 -19.73
N TYR A 347 8.82 19.59 -20.61
CA TYR A 347 9.31 18.22 -20.64
C TYR A 347 10.68 18.09 -21.31
N GLY A 348 11.31 16.92 -21.13
CA GLY A 348 12.56 16.53 -21.76
C GLY A 348 13.78 16.54 -20.84
N ASN A 349 14.90 16.11 -21.42
CA ASN A 349 16.24 16.20 -20.85
C ASN A 349 17.20 16.66 -21.97
N PRO A 350 17.60 17.95 -22.01
CA PRO A 350 17.33 18.99 -21.02
C PRO A 350 15.86 19.45 -21.04
N ILE A 351 15.34 19.86 -19.88
CA ILE A 351 13.98 20.35 -19.73
C ILE A 351 13.75 21.64 -20.55
N LYS A 352 12.63 21.68 -21.29
CA LYS A 352 12.19 22.85 -22.04
C LYS A 352 10.74 23.16 -21.71
N VAL A 353 10.42 24.44 -21.53
CA VAL A 353 9.03 24.93 -21.54
C VAL A 353 8.56 24.89 -22.99
N VAL A 354 7.48 24.17 -23.25
CA VAL A 354 6.96 23.93 -24.60
C VAL A 354 5.74 24.79 -24.90
N LYS A 355 4.89 25.00 -23.90
CA LYS A 355 3.75 25.92 -23.97
C LYS A 355 3.30 26.30 -22.56
N TYR A 356 2.35 27.21 -22.47
CA TYR A 356 1.59 27.46 -21.25
C TYR A 356 0.20 26.85 -21.36
N ARG A 357 -0.41 26.49 -20.22
CA ARG A 357 -1.79 25.97 -20.16
C ARG A 357 -2.81 27.02 -20.61
N PHE A 358 -2.54 28.30 -20.33
CA PHE A 358 -3.45 29.42 -20.57
C PHE A 358 -2.70 30.67 -21.04
N SER A 359 -3.45 31.73 -21.36
CA SER A 359 -2.90 33.06 -21.63
C SER A 359 -2.30 33.69 -20.37
N ASP A 360 -1.34 34.61 -20.52
CA ASP A 360 -0.72 35.33 -19.40
C ASP A 360 -1.75 36.03 -18.49
N SER A 361 -2.79 36.63 -19.08
CA SER A 361 -3.87 37.26 -18.33
C SER A 361 -4.67 36.26 -17.50
N THR A 362 -4.95 35.08 -18.04
CA THR A 362 -5.65 34.00 -17.32
C THR A 362 -4.77 33.45 -16.20
N ILE A 363 -3.48 33.22 -16.46
CA ILE A 363 -2.51 32.75 -15.47
C ILE A 363 -2.44 33.71 -14.28
N LYS A 364 -2.29 35.01 -14.54
CA LYS A 364 -2.24 36.03 -13.49
C LYS A 364 -3.48 35.98 -12.60
N ARG A 365 -4.67 35.94 -13.20
CA ARG A 365 -5.94 35.86 -12.46
C ARG A 365 -6.05 34.56 -11.66
N LEU A 366 -5.64 33.42 -12.21
CA LEU A 366 -5.64 32.15 -11.49
C LEU A 366 -4.74 32.19 -10.25
N LEU A 367 -3.52 32.73 -10.38
CA LEU A 367 -2.58 32.91 -9.28
C LEU A 367 -3.12 33.86 -8.19
N GLU A 368 -3.94 34.84 -8.56
CA GLU A 368 -4.61 35.74 -7.61
C GLU A 368 -5.75 35.06 -6.84
N THR A 369 -6.45 34.09 -7.45
CA THR A 369 -7.56 33.40 -6.78
C THR A 369 -7.11 32.48 -5.64
N LYS A 370 -5.92 31.86 -5.79
CA LYS A 370 -5.37 30.85 -4.88
C LYS A 370 -6.42 29.84 -4.41
N TRP A 371 -7.17 29.30 -5.37
CA TRP A 371 -8.32 28.44 -5.08
C TRP A 371 -7.95 27.18 -4.27
N TRP A 372 -6.69 26.74 -4.34
CA TRP A 372 -6.14 25.67 -3.52
C TRP A 372 -6.10 25.98 -2.01
N ASP A 373 -6.27 27.23 -1.60
CA ASP A 373 -6.39 27.63 -0.20
C ASP A 373 -7.84 27.75 0.29
N TRP A 374 -8.82 27.47 -0.57
CA TRP A 374 -10.23 27.56 -0.21
C TRP A 374 -10.69 26.40 0.67
N ASP A 375 -11.74 26.66 1.45
CA ASP A 375 -12.45 25.62 2.19
C ASP A 375 -13.24 24.67 1.26
N TYR A 376 -13.68 23.54 1.82
CA TYR A 376 -14.37 22.50 1.06
C TYR A 376 -15.66 22.96 0.38
N ASN A 377 -16.41 23.89 0.97
CA ASN A 377 -17.65 24.38 0.36
C ASN A 377 -17.34 25.21 -0.89
N LYS A 378 -16.33 26.08 -0.80
CA LYS A 378 -15.93 26.91 -1.93
C LYS A 378 -15.20 26.10 -3.02
N LEU A 379 -14.54 24.99 -2.67
CA LEU A 379 -13.94 24.06 -3.64
C LEU A 379 -14.95 23.42 -4.60
N LYS A 380 -16.23 23.25 -4.20
CA LYS A 380 -17.28 22.77 -5.12
C LYS A 380 -17.40 23.65 -6.36
N LYS A 381 -17.05 24.94 -6.24
CA LYS A 381 -17.06 25.86 -7.38
C LYS A 381 -16.03 25.51 -8.45
N VAL A 382 -14.89 24.96 -8.04
CA VAL A 382 -13.85 24.48 -8.96
C VAL A 382 -14.37 23.29 -9.76
N GLU A 383 -15.17 22.41 -9.14
CA GLU A 383 -15.81 21.28 -9.82
C GLU A 383 -16.92 21.74 -10.77
N GLU A 384 -17.82 22.61 -10.31
CA GLU A 384 -18.93 23.14 -11.12
C GLU A 384 -18.47 23.84 -12.41
N ASP A 385 -17.37 24.60 -12.33
CA ASP A 385 -16.84 25.39 -13.44
C ASP A 385 -15.55 24.78 -14.02
N PHE A 386 -15.28 23.49 -13.78
CA PHE A 386 -13.97 22.85 -14.06
C PHE A 386 -13.44 23.07 -15.49
N PHE A 387 -14.32 22.99 -16.49
CA PHE A 387 -13.96 23.22 -17.90
C PHE A 387 -14.20 24.67 -18.37
N GLU A 388 -14.84 25.50 -17.54
CA GLU A 388 -15.29 26.85 -17.86
C GLU A 388 -14.41 27.91 -17.14
N VAL A 389 -13.12 27.94 -17.46
CA VAL A 389 -12.11 28.74 -16.72
C VAL A 389 -12.45 30.23 -16.65
N ASP A 390 -12.96 30.82 -17.74
CA ASP A 390 -13.34 32.23 -17.76
C ASP A 390 -14.55 32.52 -16.85
N LYS A 391 -15.53 31.61 -16.84
CA LYS A 391 -16.68 31.67 -15.92
C LYS A 391 -16.22 31.57 -14.47
N PHE A 392 -15.36 30.60 -14.17
CA PHE A 392 -14.75 30.43 -12.85
C PHE A 392 -14.07 31.72 -12.38
N LEU A 393 -13.22 32.32 -13.21
CA LEU A 393 -12.47 33.53 -12.86
C LEU A 393 -13.36 34.77 -12.71
N ASN A 394 -14.48 34.85 -13.43
CA ASN A 394 -15.41 35.97 -13.33
C ASN A 394 -16.23 35.94 -12.03
N CYS A 395 -16.56 34.75 -11.52
CA CYS A 395 -17.30 34.61 -10.26
C CYS A 395 -16.39 34.65 -9.01
N SER A 396 -15.12 34.30 -9.14
CA SER A 396 -14.21 34.07 -8.00
C SER A 396 -13.54 35.32 -7.44
N ILE A 397 -13.45 36.39 -8.23
CA ILE A 397 -12.75 37.64 -7.85
C ILE A 397 -13.70 38.66 -7.21
N THR A 398 -15.01 38.56 -7.46
CA THR A 398 -16.04 39.50 -6.98
C THR A 398 -16.51 39.26 -5.54
N SER A 399 -15.92 38.30 -4.82
CA SER A 399 -16.32 37.90 -3.46
C SER A 399 -15.29 38.23 -2.38
N LYS A 400 -14.43 39.23 -2.62
CA LYS A 400 -13.55 39.81 -1.60
C LYS A 400 -14.27 40.85 -0.76
#